data_AF-A0A179S0N8-F1
#
_entry.id   AF-A0A179S0N8-F1
#
_cell.length_a   1.000
_cell.length_b   1.000
_cell.length_c   1.000
_cell.angle_alpha   90.00
_cell.angle_beta   90.00
_cell.angle_gamma   90.00
#
_symmetry.space_group_name_H-M   'P 1'
#
loop_
_entity.id
_entity.type
_entity.pdbx_description
1 polymer ?
#
loop_
_entity_poly.entity_id
_entity_poly.type
_entity_poly.pdbx_seq_one_letter_code
_entity_poly.pdbx_strand_id
1 'polypeptide(L)'
;MAEKNVFAMLVEQFGEPQNARRLAPDEAARYRGRVPEALITFWVEHGWGSYRDGYFWICDPVLFDPLVRTIFAGDPEMRPEDISMVAYTGEGEAALMWHRKKVRHDGIPP
;
A
#
# COMPACT_ATOMS: atom_id res chain seq x y z
N MET A 1 1.32 3.26 22.94
CA MET A 1 0.86 4.63 22.66
C MET A 1 0.43 4.64 21.21
N ALA A 2 -0.77 5.10 20.94
CA ALA A 2 -1.48 4.85 19.68
C ALA A 2 -0.59 5.11 18.47
N GLU A 3 -0.36 4.06 17.68
CA GLU A 3 -0.16 4.14 16.23
C GLU A 3 -1.35 4.93 15.70
N LYS A 4 -1.30 6.26 15.84
CA LYS A 4 -2.28 7.19 15.30
C LYS A 4 -2.14 6.99 13.80
N ASN A 5 -3.06 6.18 13.31
CA ASN A 5 -3.21 5.65 11.98
C ASN A 5 -2.83 6.73 10.96
N VAL A 6 -1.58 6.70 10.48
CA VAL A 6 -1.05 7.66 9.49
C VAL A 6 -1.97 7.72 8.27
N PHE A 7 -2.67 6.62 7.99
CA PHE A 7 -3.66 6.55 6.92
C PHE A 7 -5.01 7.20 7.29
N ALA A 8 -5.42 7.22 8.57
CA ALA A 8 -6.58 8.01 8.99
C ALA A 8 -6.36 9.52 8.76
N MET A 9 -5.11 10.01 8.90
CA MET A 9 -4.79 11.39 8.56
C MET A 9 -4.99 11.69 7.05
N LEU A 10 -4.82 10.70 6.16
CA LEU A 10 -5.12 10.90 4.73
C LEU A 10 -6.61 11.21 4.53
N VAL A 11 -7.48 10.48 5.22
CA VAL A 11 -8.94 10.69 5.11
C VAL A 11 -9.35 11.98 5.80
N GLU A 12 -8.77 12.31 6.95
CA GLU A 12 -9.02 13.59 7.62
C GLU A 12 -8.61 14.79 6.75
N GLN A 13 -7.50 14.68 6.00
CA GLN A 13 -6.96 15.78 5.22
C GLN A 13 -7.53 15.86 3.79
N PHE A 14 -7.83 14.73 3.17
CA PHE A 14 -8.20 14.64 1.75
C PHE A 14 -9.60 14.09 1.49
N GLY A 15 -10.32 13.68 2.54
CA GLY A 15 -11.62 13.04 2.45
C GLY A 15 -11.53 11.55 2.13
N GLU A 16 -12.69 10.93 2.01
CA GLU A 16 -12.82 9.53 1.60
C GLU A 16 -12.29 9.32 0.17
N PRO A 17 -11.74 8.14 -0.15
CA PRO A 17 -11.30 7.84 -1.51
C PRO A 17 -12.46 7.93 -2.50
N GLN A 18 -12.19 8.55 -3.63
CA GLN A 18 -13.04 8.52 -4.81
C GLN A 18 -12.86 7.17 -5.54
N ASN A 19 -13.92 6.70 -6.21
CA ASN A 19 -13.92 5.39 -6.89
C ASN A 19 -13.54 4.23 -5.96
N ALA A 20 -13.97 4.31 -4.70
CA ALA A 20 -13.54 3.40 -3.66
C ALA A 20 -14.00 1.95 -3.92
N ARG A 21 -13.06 1.00 -3.92
CA ARG A 21 -13.35 -0.43 -3.79
C ARG A 21 -12.98 -0.87 -2.38
N ARG A 22 -13.98 -1.05 -1.52
CA ARG A 22 -13.79 -1.63 -0.18
C ARG A 22 -13.50 -3.12 -0.26
N LEU A 23 -12.65 -3.60 0.64
CA LEU A 23 -12.30 -5.01 0.73
C LEU A 23 -13.21 -5.70 1.72
N ALA A 24 -13.73 -6.87 1.35
CA ALA A 24 -14.31 -7.75 2.35
C ALA A 24 -13.21 -8.22 3.32
N PRO A 25 -13.48 -8.42 4.62
CA PRO A 25 -12.48 -8.88 5.58
C PRO A 25 -11.78 -10.19 5.17
N ASP A 26 -12.52 -11.11 4.54
CA ASP A 26 -11.97 -12.37 4.04
C ASP A 26 -11.01 -12.16 2.86
N GLU A 27 -11.30 -11.18 1.98
CA GLU A 27 -10.37 -10.78 0.92
C GLU A 27 -9.12 -10.13 1.51
N ALA A 28 -9.28 -9.31 2.57
CA ALA A 28 -8.19 -8.61 3.23
C ALA A 28 -7.18 -9.58 3.87
N ALA A 29 -7.63 -10.76 4.31
CA ALA A 29 -6.78 -11.79 4.90
C ALA A 29 -5.62 -12.23 3.99
N ARG A 30 -5.76 -12.12 2.66
CA ARG A 30 -4.72 -12.50 1.69
C ARG A 30 -3.48 -11.61 1.72
N TYR A 31 -3.58 -10.43 2.35
CA TYR A 31 -2.49 -9.46 2.44
C TYR A 31 -1.69 -9.54 3.74
N ARG A 32 -2.13 -10.35 4.71
CA ARG A 32 -1.44 -10.50 5.99
C ARG A 32 -0.01 -10.96 5.79
N GLY A 33 0.93 -10.29 6.47
CA GLY A 33 2.36 -10.55 6.34
C GLY A 33 2.97 -10.14 4.99
N ARG A 34 2.20 -9.59 4.05
CA ARG A 34 2.70 -9.01 2.80
C ARG A 34 2.91 -7.49 2.92
N VAL A 35 1.99 -6.82 3.62
CA VAL A 35 2.01 -5.38 3.94
C VAL A 35 1.68 -5.20 5.43
N PRO A 36 1.85 -3.99 6.01
CA PRO A 36 1.51 -3.72 7.41
C PRO A 36 0.03 -3.96 7.69
N GLU A 37 -0.29 -4.51 8.87
CA GLU A 37 -1.69 -4.72 9.29
C GLU A 37 -2.48 -3.40 9.34
N ALA A 38 -1.86 -2.28 9.71
CA ALA A 38 -2.50 -0.97 9.68
C ALA A 38 -3.00 -0.58 8.27
N LEU A 39 -2.25 -0.94 7.22
CA LEU A 39 -2.66 -0.69 5.84
C LEU A 39 -3.84 -1.60 5.42
N ILE A 40 -3.85 -2.84 5.91
CA ILE A 40 -4.95 -3.79 5.67
C ILE A 40 -6.23 -3.26 6.34
N THR A 41 -6.15 -2.83 7.60
CA THR A 41 -7.27 -2.21 8.34
C THR A 41 -7.81 -1.01 7.57
N PHE A 42 -6.92 -0.13 7.11
CA PHE A 42 -7.30 1.03 6.31
C PHE A 42 -8.05 0.65 5.02
N TRP A 43 -7.60 -0.38 4.31
CA TRP A 43 -8.28 -0.86 3.10
C TRP A 43 -9.66 -1.47 3.38
N VAL A 44 -9.87 -2.07 4.55
CA VAL A 44 -11.19 -2.59 4.96
C VAL A 44 -12.14 -1.43 5.28
N GLU A 45 -11.66 -0.40 5.97
CA GLU A 45 -12.48 0.75 6.40
C GLU A 45 -12.84 1.69 5.24
N HIS A 46 -11.83 2.09 4.45
CA HIS A 46 -11.97 3.14 3.44
C HIS A 46 -11.95 2.59 2.00
N GLY A 47 -11.26 1.47 1.77
CA GLY A 47 -11.08 0.90 0.44
C GLY A 47 -9.87 1.45 -0.32
N TRP A 48 -9.63 0.88 -1.49
CA TRP A 48 -8.71 1.42 -2.49
C TRP A 48 -9.40 2.48 -3.32
N GLY A 49 -8.68 3.50 -3.75
CA GLY A 49 -9.26 4.52 -4.62
C GLY A 49 -8.33 5.71 -4.79
N SER A 50 -8.87 6.74 -5.44
CA SER A 50 -8.16 7.95 -5.75
C SER A 50 -8.44 9.07 -4.75
N TYR A 51 -7.46 9.92 -4.55
CA TYR A 51 -7.54 11.13 -3.74
C TYR A 51 -7.22 12.33 -4.61
N ARG A 52 -7.77 13.50 -4.24
CA ARG A 52 -7.56 14.78 -4.94
C ARG A 52 -7.75 14.65 -6.45
N ASP A 53 -8.94 14.19 -6.85
CA ASP A 53 -9.37 14.09 -8.26
C ASP A 53 -8.40 13.28 -9.14
N GLY A 54 -7.87 12.19 -8.59
CA GLY A 54 -7.00 11.27 -9.33
C GLY A 54 -5.51 11.52 -9.17
N TYR A 55 -5.10 12.56 -8.43
CA TYR A 55 -3.69 12.88 -8.23
C TYR A 55 -2.89 11.75 -7.58
N PHE A 56 -3.50 11.02 -6.65
CA PHE A 56 -2.86 9.92 -5.94
C PHE A 56 -3.84 8.76 -5.74
N TRP A 57 -3.33 7.53 -5.81
CA TRP A 57 -4.11 6.30 -5.71
C TRP A 57 -3.54 5.37 -4.67
N ILE A 58 -4.39 4.85 -3.79
CA ILE A 58 -4.11 3.64 -3.00
C ILE A 58 -4.73 2.46 -3.75
N CYS A 59 -3.98 1.38 -3.92
CA CYS A 59 -4.32 0.34 -4.90
C CYS A 59 -4.13 -1.09 -4.39
N ASP A 60 -4.67 -2.05 -5.13
CA ASP A 60 -4.38 -3.47 -4.95
C ASP A 60 -2.95 -3.78 -5.40
N PRO A 61 -2.04 -4.20 -4.51
CA PRO A 61 -0.69 -4.55 -4.93
C PRO A 61 -0.66 -5.70 -5.92
N VAL A 62 -1.64 -6.62 -5.88
CA VAL A 62 -1.68 -7.79 -6.77
C VAL A 62 -1.80 -7.38 -8.24
N LEU A 63 -2.48 -6.27 -8.54
CA LEU A 63 -2.62 -5.77 -9.92
C LEU A 63 -1.28 -5.36 -10.52
N PHE A 64 -0.29 -5.03 -9.68
CA PHE A 64 1.01 -4.56 -10.10
C PHE A 64 2.13 -5.58 -9.92
N ASP A 65 1.82 -6.79 -9.46
CA ASP A 65 2.81 -7.88 -9.32
C ASP A 65 3.60 -8.14 -10.61
N PRO A 66 2.99 -8.18 -11.82
CA PRO A 66 3.75 -8.32 -13.06
C PRO A 66 4.73 -7.15 -13.30
N LEU A 67 4.33 -5.93 -12.97
CA LEU A 67 5.17 -4.75 -13.13
C LEU A 67 6.34 -4.77 -12.13
N VAL A 68 6.07 -5.07 -10.86
CA VAL A 68 7.11 -5.22 -9.82
C VAL A 68 8.11 -6.31 -10.20
N ARG A 69 7.63 -7.46 -10.69
CA ARG A 69 8.50 -8.53 -11.21
C ARG A 69 9.39 -8.08 -12.36
N THR A 70 8.87 -7.21 -13.23
CA THR A 70 9.62 -6.68 -14.37
C THR A 70 10.68 -5.68 -13.90
N ILE A 71 10.33 -4.78 -12.99
CA ILE A 71 11.25 -3.75 -12.47
C ILE A 71 12.44 -4.37 -11.72
N PHE A 72 12.17 -5.37 -10.87
CA PHE A 72 13.19 -6.01 -10.03
C PHE A 72 13.69 -7.34 -10.60
N ALA A 73 13.50 -7.57 -11.90
CA ALA A 73 13.95 -8.80 -12.55
C ALA A 73 15.48 -8.93 -12.47
N GLY A 74 15.97 -10.00 -11.84
CA GLY A 74 17.39 -10.28 -11.72
C GLY A 74 18.12 -9.46 -10.66
N ASP A 75 17.41 -8.68 -9.84
CA ASP A 75 18.01 -7.97 -8.71
C ASP A 75 18.40 -8.96 -7.59
N PRO A 76 19.68 -9.01 -7.17
CA PRO A 76 20.14 -9.96 -6.16
C PRO A 76 19.71 -9.59 -4.72
N GLU A 77 19.37 -8.34 -4.46
CA GLU A 77 18.99 -7.84 -3.14
C GLU A 77 17.48 -7.64 -2.99
N MET A 78 16.81 -7.32 -4.10
CA MET A 78 15.39 -6.98 -4.16
C MET A 78 14.60 -8.08 -4.82
N ARG A 79 14.15 -9.04 -4.02
CA ARG A 79 13.26 -10.10 -4.49
C ARG A 79 11.87 -9.51 -4.78
N PRO A 80 11.33 -9.62 -6.00
CA PRO A 80 10.02 -9.06 -6.34
C PRO A 80 8.89 -9.54 -5.43
N GLU A 81 8.95 -10.79 -4.93
CA GLU A 81 7.94 -11.36 -4.03
C GLU A 81 7.93 -10.71 -2.63
N ASP A 82 8.99 -9.99 -2.28
CA ASP A 82 9.10 -9.25 -1.03
C ASP A 82 8.65 -7.78 -1.20
N ILE A 83 8.27 -7.35 -2.41
CA ILE A 83 7.91 -5.97 -2.75
C ILE A 83 6.44 -5.88 -3.16
N SER A 84 5.73 -4.86 -2.68
CA SER A 84 4.33 -4.60 -3.01
C SER A 84 4.14 -3.12 -3.33
N MET A 85 3.66 -2.80 -4.52
CA MET A 85 3.27 -1.44 -4.85
C MET A 85 1.91 -1.15 -4.21
N VAL A 86 1.86 -0.20 -3.28
CA VAL A 86 0.66 0.08 -2.49
C VAL A 86 -0.02 1.38 -2.88
N ALA A 87 0.71 2.27 -3.55
CA ALA A 87 0.17 3.52 -4.02
C ALA A 87 0.98 4.10 -5.19
N TYR A 88 0.38 5.03 -5.95
CA TYR A 88 1.04 5.72 -7.06
C TYR A 88 0.41 7.09 -7.32
N THR A 89 1.14 7.99 -7.99
CA THR A 89 0.59 9.25 -8.51
C THR A 89 -0.15 9.00 -9.81
N GLY A 90 -1.27 9.70 -10.05
CA GLY A 90 -2.10 9.50 -11.25
C GLY A 90 -1.34 9.72 -12.56
N GLU A 91 -0.31 10.56 -12.54
CA GLU A 91 0.58 10.83 -13.67
C GLU A 91 1.66 9.75 -13.88
N GLY A 92 1.84 8.84 -12.91
CA GLY A 92 2.80 7.74 -12.99
C GLY A 92 4.24 8.12 -12.65
N GLU A 93 4.49 9.34 -12.19
CA GLU A 93 5.84 9.83 -11.85
C GLU A 93 6.43 9.19 -10.58
N ALA A 94 5.57 8.77 -9.65
CA ALA A 94 6.00 8.19 -8.39
C ALA A 94 5.09 7.03 -7.95
N ALA A 95 5.72 6.03 -7.35
CA ALA A 95 5.05 4.89 -6.73
C ALA A 95 5.58 4.66 -5.32
N LEU A 96 4.68 4.32 -4.40
CA LEU A 96 5.03 3.86 -3.06
C LEU A 96 5.08 2.34 -3.06
N MET A 97 6.25 1.79 -2.75
CA MET A 97 6.48 0.36 -2.64
C MET A 97 6.80 -0.02 -1.19
N TRP A 98 6.12 -1.05 -0.71
CA TRP A 98 6.38 -1.66 0.59
C TRP A 98 7.26 -2.90 0.42
N HIS A 99 8.33 -3.01 1.23
CA HIS A 99 9.18 -4.19 1.28
C HIS A 99 8.93 -4.98 2.58
N ARG A 100 8.46 -6.23 2.46
CA ARG A 100 8.04 -7.09 3.58
C ARG A 100 9.09 -7.29 4.68
N LYS A 101 10.38 -7.30 4.31
CA LYS A 101 11.48 -7.70 5.22
C LYS A 101 12.43 -6.59 5.67
N LYS A 102 12.15 -5.31 5.36
CA LYS A 102 13.00 -4.22 5.87
C LYS A 102 12.35 -3.61 7.10
N VAL A 103 12.69 -4.16 8.27
CA VAL A 103 12.73 -3.37 9.50
C VAL A 103 13.73 -2.25 9.23
N ARG A 104 13.34 -1.00 9.49
CA ARG A 104 14.25 0.14 9.39
C ARG A 104 15.49 -0.15 10.23
N HIS A 105 16.66 0.22 9.72
CA HIS A 105 17.94 -0.04 10.38
C HIS A 105 18.13 0.76 11.69
N ASP A 106 17.11 1.54 12.11
CA ASP A 106 17.08 2.41 13.28
C ASP A 106 16.47 1.75 14.54
N GLY A 107 16.06 0.47 14.47
CA GLY A 107 15.62 -0.30 15.64
C GLY A 107 14.27 0.15 16.22
N ILE A 108 13.51 0.96 15.49
CA ILE A 108 12.15 1.35 15.85
C ILE A 108 11.19 0.35 15.21
N PRO A 109 10.43 -0.45 15.98
CA PRO A 109 9.37 -1.28 15.43
C PRO A 109 8.27 -0.40 14.80
N PRO A 110 7.47 -0.92 13.85
CA PRO A 110 6.36 -0.16 13.28
C PRO A 110 5.43 0.41 14.36
#